data_AF-A0A968KLY6-F1
#
_entry.id   AF-A0A968KLY6-F1
#
_cell.length_a   1.000
_cell.length_b   1.000
_cell.length_c   1.000
_cell.angle_alpha   90.00
_cell.angle_beta   90.00
_cell.angle_gamma   90.00
#
_symmetry.space_group_name_H-M   'P 1'
#
loop_
_entity.id
_entity.type
_entity.pdbx_description
1 polymer ?
#
loop_
_entity_poly.entity_id
_entity_poly.type
_entity_poly.pdbx_seq_one_letter_code
_entity_poly.pdbx_strand_id
1 'polypeptide(L)'
;MKEFDVVVIGGGTAGISAARAALEKGATVGLVEMNRLGGFALYPGMILLQMLRDATQRGASLEPLNTLKAQAAEQSQHALKGIEESLQSENIEYIQGKGRLGEGGRIQISHDGETTEWHARKTVIATGSLSKPISTLPFDNHQIQPVEHLLETLELPSVPLVVGGDRAALETAYLLKSLGSKVFLVNDQTRLLSGQDPDLSGALEQSFKKQKIKLLLGNRIVSILKEDRGIQLTLEGGIKFSAENIFISAERLGRTQDLGLREANVELGSNSEIWVNE
;
A
#
# COMPACT_ATOMS: atom_id res chain seq x y z
N MET A 1 10.42 -9.17 31.53
CA MET A 1 9.32 -9.04 30.55
C MET A 1 8.56 -7.77 30.89
N LYS A 2 8.40 -6.83 29.95
CA LYS A 2 7.56 -5.64 30.18
C LYS A 2 6.09 -6.04 30.11
N GLU A 3 5.26 -5.41 30.94
CA GLU A 3 3.83 -5.71 31.10
C GLU A 3 2.99 -4.55 30.57
N PHE A 4 1.97 -4.87 29.77
CA PHE A 4 1.05 -3.90 29.19
C PHE A 4 -0.40 -4.36 29.34
N ASP A 5 -1.32 -3.41 29.49
CA ASP A 5 -2.74 -3.68 29.37
C ASP A 5 -3.12 -3.97 27.91
N VAL A 6 -2.52 -3.24 26.97
CA VAL A 6 -2.75 -3.41 25.52
C VAL A 6 -1.43 -3.38 24.76
N VAL A 7 -1.20 -4.39 23.91
CA VAL A 7 -0.16 -4.33 22.86
C VAL A 7 -0.82 -4.25 21.50
N VAL A 8 -0.35 -3.35 20.65
CA VAL A 8 -0.76 -3.22 19.26
C VAL A 8 0.35 -3.73 18.34
N ILE A 9 0.04 -4.68 17.46
CA ILE A 9 0.97 -5.18 16.43
C ILE A 9 0.57 -4.55 15.09
N GLY A 10 1.42 -3.66 14.58
CA GLY A 10 1.21 -2.88 13.37
C GLY A 10 0.99 -1.40 13.68
N GLY A 11 1.90 -0.55 13.23
CA GLY A 11 1.93 0.90 13.41
C GLY A 11 1.36 1.68 12.24
N GLY A 12 0.47 1.08 11.43
CA GLY A 12 -0.32 1.82 10.44
C GLY A 12 -1.35 2.75 11.10
N THR A 13 -2.12 3.50 10.29
CA THR A 13 -3.14 4.45 10.79
C THR A 13 -4.07 3.83 11.82
N ALA A 14 -4.64 2.66 11.54
CA ALA A 14 -5.56 1.97 12.46
C ALA A 14 -4.88 1.53 13.76
N GLY A 15 -3.64 1.06 13.70
CA GLY A 15 -2.90 0.62 14.88
C GLY A 15 -2.51 1.78 15.79
N ILE A 16 -2.02 2.89 15.22
CA ILE A 16 -1.74 4.11 15.99
C ILE A 16 -3.03 4.65 16.63
N SER A 17 -4.14 4.67 15.89
CA SER A 17 -5.44 5.07 16.45
C SER A 17 -5.89 4.15 17.58
N ALA A 18 -5.71 2.83 17.45
CA ALA A 18 -6.05 1.87 18.50
C ALA A 18 -5.18 2.05 19.75
N ALA A 19 -3.87 2.29 19.57
CA ALA A 19 -2.95 2.55 20.67
C ALA A 19 -3.35 3.81 21.46
N ARG A 20 -3.66 4.90 20.76
CA ARG A 20 -4.14 6.15 21.36
C ARG A 20 -5.49 5.99 22.05
N ALA A 21 -6.43 5.29 21.42
CA ALA A 21 -7.73 5.01 22.03
C ALA A 21 -7.59 4.18 23.33
N ALA A 22 -6.66 3.22 23.38
CA ALA A 22 -6.38 2.48 24.60
C ALA A 22 -5.77 3.38 25.69
N LEU A 23 -4.81 4.24 25.32
CA LEU A 23 -4.19 5.20 26.23
C LEU A 23 -5.22 6.18 26.81
N GLU A 24 -6.13 6.71 26.00
CA GLU A 24 -7.23 7.60 26.46
C GLU A 24 -8.17 6.92 27.48
N LYS A 25 -8.21 5.59 27.48
CA LYS A 25 -8.95 4.79 28.49
C LYS A 25 -8.10 4.46 29.72
N GLY A 26 -6.89 4.99 29.83
CA GLY A 26 -5.99 4.80 30.96
C GLY A 26 -5.18 3.50 30.92
N ALA A 27 -5.10 2.82 29.76
CA ALA A 27 -4.32 1.61 29.61
C ALA A 27 -2.82 1.91 29.48
N THR A 28 -1.98 1.01 29.98
CA THR A 28 -0.56 0.96 29.58
C THR A 28 -0.46 0.32 28.19
N VAL A 29 0.25 0.98 27.25
CA VAL A 29 0.23 0.60 25.84
C VAL A 29 1.63 0.36 25.28
N GLY A 30 1.79 -0.78 24.62
CA GLY A 30 2.94 -1.09 23.76
C GLY A 30 2.52 -1.10 22.28
N LEU A 31 3.37 -0.59 21.39
CA LEU A 31 3.20 -0.61 19.94
C LEU A 31 4.42 -1.26 19.28
N VAL A 32 4.17 -2.21 18.37
CA VAL A 32 5.21 -2.91 17.62
C VAL A 32 4.98 -2.68 16.13
N GLU A 33 5.96 -2.15 15.40
CA GLU A 33 5.90 -1.98 13.95
C GLU A 33 7.19 -2.46 13.29
N MET A 34 7.07 -3.36 12.30
CA MET A 34 8.24 -4.00 11.70
C MET A 34 8.92 -3.17 10.61
N ASN A 35 8.15 -2.31 9.95
CA ASN A 35 8.60 -1.51 8.83
C ASN A 35 8.58 -0.04 9.22
N ARG A 36 7.44 0.63 8.99
CA ARG A 36 7.34 2.08 8.95
C ARG A 36 6.03 2.52 9.59
N LEU A 37 6.13 3.40 10.58
CA LEU A 37 4.97 4.02 11.21
C LEU A 37 4.08 4.77 10.20
N GLY A 38 2.77 4.82 10.45
CA GLY A 38 1.76 5.37 9.55
C GLY A 38 1.45 4.50 8.33
N GLY A 39 2.32 3.55 7.97
CA GLY A 39 2.11 2.61 6.87
C GLY A 39 1.94 3.28 5.50
N PHE A 40 1.15 2.64 4.63
CA PHE A 40 0.92 3.05 3.24
C PHE A 40 0.50 4.53 3.07
N ALA A 41 -0.26 5.08 4.02
CA ALA A 41 -0.77 6.45 3.94
C ALA A 41 0.35 7.50 3.94
N LEU A 42 1.51 7.18 4.50
CA LEU A 42 2.67 8.09 4.55
C LEU A 42 3.68 7.83 3.44
N TYR A 43 3.40 6.94 2.50
CA TYR A 43 4.28 6.75 1.35
C TYR A 43 4.42 8.06 0.56
N PRO A 44 5.64 8.42 0.10
CA PRO A 44 5.87 9.66 -0.64
C PRO A 44 4.92 9.82 -1.83
N GLY A 45 4.61 8.75 -2.54
CA GLY A 45 3.65 8.77 -3.66
C GLY A 45 2.23 9.09 -3.24
N MET A 46 1.78 8.70 -2.05
CA MET A 46 0.47 9.08 -1.52
C MET A 46 0.41 10.56 -1.15
N ILE A 47 1.48 11.09 -0.56
CA ILE A 47 1.60 12.52 -0.26
C ILE A 47 1.63 13.33 -1.56
N LEU A 48 2.39 12.87 -2.56
CA LEU A 48 2.45 13.52 -3.88
C LEU A 48 1.09 13.50 -4.59
N LEU A 49 0.36 12.38 -4.54
CA LEU A 49 -1.01 12.30 -5.04
C LEU A 49 -1.91 13.34 -4.39
N GLN A 50 -1.82 13.51 -3.07
CA GLN A 50 -2.58 14.51 -2.33
C GLN A 50 -2.21 15.94 -2.78
N MET A 51 -0.92 16.25 -2.92
CA MET A 51 -0.45 17.55 -3.44
C MET A 51 -0.99 17.86 -4.84
N LEU A 52 -0.92 16.88 -5.75
CA LEU A 52 -1.44 17.02 -7.12
C LEU A 52 -2.94 17.29 -7.12
N ARG A 53 -3.68 16.60 -6.26
CA ARG A 53 -5.13 16.77 -6.11
C ARG A 53 -5.47 18.16 -5.59
N ASP A 54 -4.76 18.64 -4.58
CA ASP A 54 -4.98 19.97 -3.99
C ASP A 54 -4.59 21.11 -4.92
N ALA A 55 -3.54 20.93 -5.74
CA ALA A 55 -3.19 21.88 -6.79
C ALA A 55 -4.28 21.92 -7.87
N THR A 56 -4.78 20.77 -8.30
CA THR A 56 -5.86 20.66 -9.31
C THR A 56 -7.14 21.34 -8.82
N GLN A 57 -7.54 21.09 -7.57
CA GLN A 57 -8.74 21.70 -6.97
C GLN A 57 -8.63 23.22 -6.86
N ARG A 58 -7.43 23.76 -6.63
CA ARG A 58 -7.17 25.20 -6.55
C ARG A 58 -6.88 25.85 -7.92
N GLY A 59 -6.79 25.07 -9.00
CA GLY A 59 -6.35 25.57 -10.30
C GLY A 59 -4.93 26.12 -10.29
N ALA A 60 -4.07 25.62 -9.38
CA ALA A 60 -2.71 26.10 -9.21
C ALA A 60 -1.75 25.44 -10.19
N SER A 61 -0.72 26.17 -10.61
CA SER A 61 0.40 25.62 -11.36
C SER A 61 1.16 24.60 -10.51
N LEU A 62 1.62 23.53 -11.15
CA LEU A 62 2.46 22.52 -10.50
C LEU A 62 3.92 22.95 -10.55
N GLU A 63 4.62 22.78 -9.43
CA GLU A 63 6.08 22.88 -9.36
C GLU A 63 6.76 21.82 -10.25
N PRO A 64 8.04 22.00 -10.60
CA PRO A 64 8.79 20.99 -11.33
C PRO A 64 8.76 19.62 -10.63
N LEU A 65 8.72 18.56 -11.44
CA LEU A 65 8.60 17.18 -10.97
C LEU A 65 9.60 16.82 -9.85
N ASN A 66 10.88 17.13 -10.06
CA ASN A 66 11.93 16.80 -9.08
C ASN A 66 11.71 17.52 -7.74
N THR A 67 11.19 18.75 -7.78
CA THR A 67 10.83 19.51 -6.59
C THR A 67 9.67 18.85 -5.83
N LEU A 68 8.59 18.49 -6.54
CA LEU A 68 7.44 17.84 -5.94
C LEU A 68 7.79 16.48 -5.31
N LYS A 69 8.62 15.67 -5.98
CA LYS A 69 9.10 14.40 -5.43
C LYS A 69 9.92 14.60 -4.15
N ALA A 70 10.83 15.57 -4.16
CA ALA A 70 11.65 15.89 -3.00
C ALA A 70 10.80 16.37 -1.82
N GLN A 71 9.85 17.28 -2.07
CA GLN A 71 8.89 17.75 -1.06
C GLN A 71 8.04 16.62 -0.48
N ALA A 72 7.54 15.73 -1.34
CA ALA A 72 6.74 14.60 -0.88
C ALA A 72 7.56 13.64 -0.02
N ALA A 73 8.81 13.35 -0.39
CA ALA A 73 9.73 12.53 0.41
C ALA A 73 10.09 13.19 1.74
N GLU A 74 10.34 14.50 1.75
CA GLU A 74 10.63 15.26 2.97
C GLU A 74 9.42 15.28 3.92
N GLN A 75 8.22 15.58 3.41
CA GLN A 75 6.99 15.54 4.21
C GLN A 75 6.70 14.14 4.75
N SER A 76 6.98 13.12 3.96
CA SER A 76 6.87 11.71 4.33
C SER A 76 7.80 11.39 5.51
N GLN A 77 9.05 11.83 5.48
CA GLN A 77 10.02 11.64 6.56
C GLN A 77 9.67 12.47 7.80
N HIS A 78 9.28 13.73 7.62
CA HIS A 78 8.88 14.61 8.71
C HIS A 78 7.66 14.06 9.46
N ALA A 79 6.65 13.56 8.73
CA ALA A 79 5.47 12.95 9.32
C ALA A 79 5.81 11.70 10.15
N LEU A 80 6.75 10.86 9.68
CA LEU A 80 7.20 9.71 10.46
C LEU A 80 7.83 10.13 11.78
N LYS A 81 8.80 11.04 11.70
CA LYS A 81 9.52 11.51 12.88
C LYS A 81 8.56 12.13 13.88
N GLY A 82 7.60 12.91 13.39
CA GLY A 82 6.54 13.49 14.22
C GLY A 82 5.67 12.44 14.91
N ILE A 83 5.33 11.32 14.24
CA ILE A 83 4.61 10.22 14.89
C ILE A 83 5.47 9.58 15.98
N GLU A 84 6.73 9.30 15.68
CA GLU A 84 7.68 8.68 16.63
C GLU A 84 7.85 9.54 17.89
N GLU A 85 8.07 10.84 17.73
CA GLU A 85 8.16 11.82 18.81
C GLU A 85 6.83 11.94 19.59
N SER A 86 5.69 11.91 18.89
CA SER A 86 4.34 11.95 19.49
C SER A 86 4.09 10.73 20.38
N LEU A 87 4.37 9.52 19.89
CA LEU A 87 4.20 8.28 20.64
C LEU A 87 5.01 8.28 21.94
N GLN A 88 6.26 8.76 21.88
CA GLN A 88 7.11 8.92 23.07
C GLN A 88 6.51 9.92 24.06
N SER A 89 6.05 11.08 23.60
CA SER A 89 5.43 12.10 24.46
C SER A 89 4.10 11.65 25.10
N GLU A 90 3.38 10.74 24.43
CA GLU A 90 2.12 10.15 24.86
C GLU A 90 2.33 8.99 25.85
N ASN A 91 3.59 8.61 26.16
CA ASN A 91 3.94 7.43 26.96
C ASN A 91 3.47 6.09 26.34
N ILE A 92 3.39 6.02 25.01
CA ILE A 92 3.21 4.76 24.29
C ILE A 92 4.60 4.17 24.05
N GLU A 93 4.89 3.00 24.61
CA GLU A 93 6.16 2.32 24.36
C GLU A 93 6.17 1.77 22.94
N TYR A 94 7.06 2.27 22.09
CA TYR A 94 7.22 1.82 20.72
C TYR A 94 8.53 1.04 20.55
N ILE A 95 8.46 -0.13 19.91
CA ILE A 95 9.62 -0.86 19.42
C ILE A 95 9.46 -1.14 17.92
N GLN A 96 10.52 -0.83 17.16
CA GLN A 96 10.65 -1.31 15.79
C GLN A 96 10.98 -2.81 15.80
N GLY A 97 10.18 -3.62 15.12
CA GLY A 97 10.37 -5.07 15.06
C GLY A 97 9.16 -5.85 14.59
N LYS A 98 9.35 -7.12 14.26
CA LYS A 98 8.28 -8.05 13.88
C LYS A 98 7.66 -8.63 15.13
N GLY A 99 6.42 -8.23 15.42
CA GLY A 99 5.62 -8.80 16.51
C GLY A 99 4.97 -10.13 16.12
N ARG A 100 5.05 -11.13 16.99
CA ARG A 100 4.43 -12.44 16.86
C ARG A 100 3.73 -12.81 18.17
N LEU A 101 2.50 -13.30 18.09
CA LEU A 101 1.77 -13.84 19.24
C LEU A 101 2.47 -15.10 19.75
N GLY A 102 2.68 -15.14 21.05
CA GLY A 102 3.05 -16.33 21.81
C GLY A 102 1.91 -16.75 22.75
N GLU A 103 2.12 -17.88 23.43
CA GLU A 103 1.12 -18.39 24.39
C GLU A 103 0.99 -17.50 25.63
N GLY A 104 -0.22 -17.43 26.18
CA GLY A 104 -0.49 -16.78 27.47
C GLY A 104 -0.29 -15.27 27.44
N GLY A 105 -0.65 -14.60 26.34
CA GLY A 105 -0.55 -13.13 26.22
C GLY A 105 0.87 -12.61 25.93
N ARG A 106 1.83 -13.50 25.67
CA ARG A 106 3.20 -13.12 25.30
C ARG A 106 3.26 -12.62 23.87
N ILE A 107 4.08 -11.60 23.63
CA ILE A 107 4.36 -11.02 22.33
C ILE A 107 5.87 -11.06 22.13
N GLN A 108 6.31 -11.88 21.17
CA GLN A 108 7.71 -11.95 20.76
C GLN A 108 7.96 -10.86 19.73
N ILE A 109 9.02 -10.09 19.93
CA ILE A 109 9.39 -8.96 19.07
C ILE A 109 10.80 -9.22 18.58
N SER A 110 10.96 -9.42 17.27
CA SER A 110 12.26 -9.66 16.65
C SER A 110 12.70 -8.46 15.81
N HIS A 111 13.93 -7.99 16.02
CA HIS A 111 14.54 -6.91 15.25
C HIS A 111 16.06 -7.11 15.21
N ASP A 112 16.68 -7.03 14.04
CA ASP A 112 18.14 -7.15 13.84
C ASP A 112 18.80 -8.38 14.50
N GLY A 113 18.09 -9.51 14.54
CA GLY A 113 18.57 -10.76 15.14
C GLY A 113 18.41 -10.83 16.66
N GLU A 114 17.99 -9.74 17.30
CA GLU A 114 17.60 -9.73 18.71
C GLU A 114 16.12 -10.08 18.86
N THR A 115 15.78 -10.72 19.98
CA THR A 115 14.39 -11.02 20.34
C THR A 115 14.12 -10.56 21.76
N THR A 116 13.09 -9.73 21.90
CA THR A 116 12.57 -9.28 23.20
C THR A 116 11.14 -9.79 23.36
N GLU A 117 10.69 -9.94 24.60
CA GLU A 117 9.34 -10.39 24.92
C GLU A 117 8.61 -9.37 25.79
N TRP A 118 7.38 -9.07 25.38
CA TRP A 118 6.38 -8.33 26.14
C TRP A 118 5.24 -9.25 26.55
N HIS A 119 4.51 -8.88 27.59
CA HIS A 119 3.25 -9.51 27.94
C HIS A 119 2.12 -8.49 27.89
N ALA A 120 0.98 -8.92 27.36
CA ALA A 120 -0.18 -8.08 27.12
C ALA A 120 -1.45 -8.77 27.64
N ARG A 121 -2.27 -8.02 28.39
CA ARG A 121 -3.61 -8.50 28.77
C ARG A 121 -4.55 -8.59 27.57
N LYS A 122 -4.41 -7.67 26.61
CA LYS A 122 -5.12 -7.65 25.34
C LYS A 122 -4.16 -7.31 24.20
N THR A 123 -4.43 -7.87 23.02
CA THR A 123 -3.64 -7.58 21.82
C THR A 123 -4.53 -7.11 20.69
N VAL A 124 -4.13 -6.04 20.01
CA VAL A 124 -4.76 -5.55 18.78
C VAL A 124 -3.85 -5.88 17.61
N ILE A 125 -4.40 -6.55 16.59
CA ILE A 125 -3.65 -6.92 15.38
C ILE A 125 -4.07 -5.97 14.26
N ALA A 126 -3.15 -5.09 13.87
CA ALA A 126 -3.35 -4.01 12.90
C ALA A 126 -2.28 -4.06 11.78
N THR A 127 -1.89 -5.26 11.36
CA THR A 127 -0.77 -5.51 10.43
C THR A 127 -1.07 -5.18 8.96
N GLY A 128 -2.32 -4.80 8.67
CA GLY A 128 -2.76 -4.36 7.36
C GLY A 128 -2.82 -5.49 6.34
N SER A 129 -2.51 -5.15 5.09
CA SER A 129 -2.68 -6.05 3.94
C SER A 129 -1.55 -5.89 2.92
N LEU A 130 -1.44 -6.85 2.03
CA LEU A 130 -0.50 -6.87 0.91
C LEU A 130 -1.23 -7.22 -0.40
N SER A 131 -0.75 -6.71 -1.52
CA SER A 131 -1.26 -7.04 -2.84
C SER A 131 -0.99 -8.50 -3.19
N LYS A 132 -2.00 -9.19 -3.72
CA LYS A 132 -1.91 -10.55 -4.24
C LYS A 132 -1.36 -10.50 -5.67
N PRO A 133 -0.32 -11.26 -6.02
CA PRO A 133 0.10 -11.34 -7.41
C PRO A 133 -0.99 -11.99 -8.27
N ILE A 134 -1.10 -11.57 -9.52
CA ILE A 134 -1.88 -12.30 -10.53
C ILE A 134 -1.02 -13.51 -10.92
N SER A 135 -1.62 -14.71 -10.99
CA SER A 135 -0.87 -15.95 -11.23
C SER A 135 -0.01 -15.92 -12.51
N THR A 136 -0.49 -15.24 -13.55
CA THR A 136 0.22 -15.06 -14.82
C THR A 136 1.24 -13.91 -14.82
N LEU A 137 1.22 -13.07 -13.78
CA LEU A 137 2.11 -11.91 -13.59
C LEU A 137 2.66 -11.92 -12.15
N PRO A 138 3.49 -12.91 -11.78
CA PRO A 138 4.08 -12.97 -10.46
C PRO A 138 4.97 -11.75 -10.21
N PHE A 139 4.94 -11.22 -8.99
CA PHE A 139 5.85 -10.15 -8.60
C PHE A 139 7.30 -10.64 -8.59
N ASP A 140 8.19 -9.84 -9.14
CA ASP A 140 9.62 -10.14 -9.24
C ASP A 140 10.51 -9.09 -8.56
N ASN A 141 9.89 -8.13 -7.88
CA ASN A 141 10.53 -7.00 -7.21
C ASN A 141 11.42 -6.14 -8.13
N HIS A 142 11.19 -6.19 -9.45
CA HIS A 142 11.96 -5.43 -10.43
C HIS A 142 11.08 -4.87 -11.55
N GLN A 143 10.59 -5.72 -12.46
CA GLN A 143 9.78 -5.27 -13.61
C GLN A 143 8.28 -5.49 -13.40
N ILE A 144 7.88 -6.42 -12.54
CA ILE A 144 6.48 -6.71 -12.21
C ILE A 144 6.31 -6.53 -10.71
N GLN A 145 5.58 -5.49 -10.33
CA GLN A 145 5.51 -5.02 -8.95
C GLN A 145 4.08 -4.61 -8.58
N PRO A 146 3.73 -4.63 -7.29
CA PRO A 146 2.49 -4.03 -6.82
C PRO A 146 2.56 -2.49 -6.93
N VAL A 147 1.41 -1.82 -7.07
CA VAL A 147 1.35 -0.34 -7.10
C VAL A 147 1.94 0.30 -5.84
N GLU A 148 1.89 -0.38 -4.70
CA GLU A 148 2.49 0.10 -3.45
C GLU A 148 3.99 0.36 -3.57
N HIS A 149 4.72 -0.47 -4.32
CA HIS A 149 6.15 -0.31 -4.49
C HIS A 149 6.46 1.05 -5.15
N LEU A 150 5.74 1.38 -6.22
CA LEU A 150 5.87 2.68 -6.88
C LEU A 150 5.56 3.85 -5.95
N LEU A 151 4.53 3.71 -5.11
CA LEU A 151 4.14 4.76 -4.17
C LEU A 151 5.16 4.94 -3.06
N GLU A 152 5.85 3.88 -2.67
CA GLU A 152 6.93 3.91 -1.69
C GLU A 152 8.23 4.51 -2.25
N THR A 153 8.67 4.05 -3.43
CA THR A 153 9.98 4.41 -4.00
C THR A 153 9.96 5.65 -4.89
N LEU A 154 8.80 5.96 -5.49
CA LEU A 154 8.67 6.97 -6.53
C LEU A 154 9.67 6.79 -7.69
N GLU A 155 10.01 5.55 -8.02
CA GLU A 155 10.79 5.22 -9.22
C GLU A 155 9.90 5.32 -10.47
N LEU A 156 10.19 6.28 -11.34
CA LEU A 156 9.29 6.66 -12.44
C LEU A 156 9.76 6.07 -13.76
N PRO A 157 9.11 5.00 -14.27
CA PRO A 157 9.38 4.54 -15.62
C PRO A 157 8.84 5.53 -16.67
N SER A 158 9.50 5.58 -17.81
CA SER A 158 9.06 6.35 -18.97
C SER A 158 7.79 5.75 -19.58
N VAL A 159 7.68 4.42 -19.60
CA VAL A 159 6.57 3.70 -20.25
C VAL A 159 6.03 2.57 -19.34
N PRO A 160 5.26 2.89 -18.29
CA PRO A 160 4.62 1.90 -17.44
C PRO A 160 3.35 1.30 -18.05
N LEU A 161 3.11 0.04 -17.72
CA LEU A 161 1.78 -0.58 -17.78
C LEU A 161 1.20 -0.66 -16.36
N VAL A 162 0.00 -0.13 -16.17
CA VAL A 162 -0.81 -0.34 -14.97
C VAL A 162 -1.88 -1.39 -15.26
N VAL A 163 -1.97 -2.41 -14.41
CA VAL A 163 -2.97 -3.49 -14.52
C VAL A 163 -4.00 -3.30 -13.42
N GLY A 164 -5.28 -3.19 -13.82
CA GLY A 164 -6.41 -3.01 -12.91
C GLY A 164 -7.30 -1.82 -13.29
N GLY A 165 -8.57 -1.88 -12.86
CA GLY A 165 -9.57 -0.83 -13.10
C GLY A 165 -10.19 -0.24 -11.83
N ASP A 166 -9.57 -0.50 -10.67
CA ASP A 166 -10.00 0.02 -9.37
C ASP A 166 -9.42 1.40 -9.06
N ARG A 167 -9.75 1.95 -7.88
CA ARG A 167 -9.25 3.26 -7.44
C ARG A 167 -7.73 3.35 -7.42
N ALA A 168 -7.03 2.32 -6.93
CA ALA A 168 -5.58 2.36 -6.76
C ALA A 168 -4.86 2.33 -8.11
N ALA A 169 -5.31 1.50 -9.05
CA ALA A 169 -4.81 1.53 -10.43
C ALA A 169 -4.97 2.91 -11.07
N LEU A 170 -6.12 3.55 -10.85
CA LEU A 170 -6.44 4.85 -11.44
C LEU A 170 -5.63 5.99 -10.82
N GLU A 171 -5.48 6.01 -9.50
CA GLU A 171 -4.62 6.95 -8.80
C GLU A 171 -3.16 6.79 -9.23
N THR A 172 -2.66 5.55 -9.34
CA THR A 172 -1.32 5.27 -9.85
C THR A 172 -1.14 5.72 -11.31
N ALA A 173 -2.08 5.42 -12.20
CA ALA A 173 -2.01 5.84 -13.58
C ALA A 173 -2.05 7.37 -13.72
N TYR A 174 -2.88 8.04 -12.93
CA TYR A 174 -2.93 9.50 -12.85
C TYR A 174 -1.63 10.09 -12.32
N LEU A 175 -1.06 9.52 -11.26
CA LEU A 175 0.23 9.92 -10.72
C LEU A 175 1.30 9.84 -11.81
N LEU A 176 1.54 8.65 -12.36
CA LEU A 176 2.56 8.44 -13.40
C LEU A 176 2.37 9.39 -14.59
N LYS A 177 1.12 9.60 -15.03
CA LYS A 177 0.80 10.53 -16.11
C LYS A 177 1.15 11.97 -15.77
N SER A 178 0.80 12.41 -14.56
CA SER A 178 1.08 13.76 -14.05
C SER A 178 2.58 14.00 -13.91
N LEU A 179 3.34 12.94 -13.64
CA LEU A 179 4.80 12.95 -13.55
C LEU A 179 5.50 12.72 -14.90
N GLY A 180 4.76 12.72 -16.00
CA GLY A 180 5.32 12.75 -17.36
C GLY A 180 5.41 11.41 -18.08
N SER A 181 5.08 10.29 -17.42
CA SER A 181 5.14 8.97 -18.06
C SER A 181 4.12 8.82 -19.21
N LYS A 182 4.45 7.94 -20.15
CA LYS A 182 3.53 7.43 -21.17
C LYS A 182 2.82 6.20 -20.64
N VAL A 183 1.69 6.43 -19.97
CA VAL A 183 0.96 5.40 -19.23
C VAL A 183 0.03 4.60 -20.14
N PHE A 184 0.14 3.27 -20.04
CA PHE A 184 -0.88 2.32 -20.47
C PHE A 184 -1.62 1.79 -19.25
N LEU A 185 -2.94 1.66 -19.33
CA LEU A 185 -3.77 1.03 -18.31
C LEU A 185 -4.58 -0.08 -18.96
N VAL A 186 -4.40 -1.30 -18.50
CA VAL A 186 -5.14 -2.48 -18.96
C VAL A 186 -6.06 -2.99 -17.87
N ASN A 187 -7.28 -3.33 -18.28
CA ASN A 187 -8.27 -3.93 -17.39
C ASN A 187 -9.09 -4.95 -18.19
N ASP A 188 -9.40 -6.08 -17.58
CA ASP A 188 -10.15 -7.14 -18.27
C ASP A 188 -11.66 -6.83 -18.34
N GLN A 189 -12.15 -5.91 -17.51
CA GLN A 189 -13.50 -5.37 -17.60
C GLN A 189 -13.58 -4.28 -18.67
N THR A 190 -14.76 -4.13 -19.27
CA THR A 190 -15.01 -3.14 -20.33
C THR A 190 -15.17 -1.71 -19.82
N ARG A 191 -15.17 -1.49 -18.49
CA ARG A 191 -15.27 -0.17 -17.86
C ARG A 191 -14.29 -0.03 -16.71
N LEU A 192 -13.88 1.20 -16.43
CA LEU A 192 -13.24 1.56 -15.16
C LEU A 192 -14.26 1.56 -14.02
N LEU A 193 -13.84 1.24 -12.79
CA LEU A 193 -14.69 1.22 -11.59
C LEU A 193 -16.02 0.48 -11.84
N SER A 194 -15.96 -0.76 -12.35
CA SER A 194 -17.13 -1.49 -12.87
C SER A 194 -18.31 -1.67 -11.89
N GLY A 195 -18.06 -1.58 -10.59
CA GLY A 195 -19.10 -1.61 -9.53
C GLY A 195 -19.72 -0.25 -9.19
N GLN A 196 -19.34 0.83 -9.88
CA GLN A 196 -19.86 2.18 -9.66
C GLN A 196 -20.84 2.58 -10.77
N ASP A 197 -21.45 3.77 -10.61
CA ASP A 197 -22.35 4.35 -11.58
C ASP A 197 -21.71 4.43 -12.99
N PRO A 198 -22.36 3.91 -14.05
CA PRO A 198 -21.80 3.91 -15.39
C PRO A 198 -21.49 5.30 -15.96
N ASP A 199 -22.24 6.34 -15.60
CA ASP A 199 -22.00 7.70 -16.06
C ASP A 199 -20.72 8.27 -15.42
N LEU A 200 -20.48 7.94 -14.15
CA LEU A 200 -19.23 8.26 -13.47
C LEU A 200 -18.04 7.57 -14.14
N SER A 201 -18.15 6.28 -14.43
CA SER A 201 -17.12 5.53 -15.16
C SER A 201 -16.83 6.14 -16.53
N GLY A 202 -17.89 6.47 -17.29
CA GLY A 202 -17.77 7.09 -18.60
C GLY A 202 -17.10 8.46 -18.57
N ALA A 203 -17.46 9.32 -17.62
CA ALA A 203 -16.83 10.62 -17.43
C ALA A 203 -15.34 10.48 -17.08
N LEU A 204 -14.99 9.53 -16.22
CA LEU A 204 -13.60 9.27 -15.82
C LEU A 204 -12.75 8.76 -17.00
N GLU A 205 -13.28 7.83 -17.79
CA GLU A 205 -12.61 7.34 -18.99
C GLU A 205 -12.35 8.45 -20.00
N GLN A 206 -13.30 9.36 -20.20
CA GLN A 206 -13.11 10.53 -21.06
C GLN A 206 -12.01 11.45 -20.53
N SER A 207 -11.97 11.67 -19.21
CA SER A 207 -10.91 12.46 -18.57
C SER A 207 -9.53 11.84 -18.78
N PHE A 208 -9.39 10.53 -18.54
CA PHE A 208 -8.14 9.79 -18.73
C PHE A 208 -7.66 9.83 -20.19
N LYS A 209 -8.59 9.67 -21.15
CA LYS A 209 -8.30 9.79 -22.59
C LYS A 209 -7.82 11.21 -22.95
N LYS A 210 -8.46 12.26 -22.42
CA LYS A 210 -8.02 13.67 -22.61
C LYS A 210 -6.61 13.91 -22.07
N GLN A 211 -6.26 13.28 -20.96
CA GLN A 211 -4.92 13.31 -20.37
C GLN A 211 -3.90 12.41 -21.10
N LYS A 212 -4.29 11.76 -22.20
CA LYS A 212 -3.47 10.86 -23.02
C LYS A 212 -3.00 9.60 -22.27
N ILE A 213 -3.75 9.16 -21.26
CA ILE A 213 -3.59 7.81 -20.70
C ILE A 213 -4.22 6.81 -21.68
N LYS A 214 -3.47 5.77 -22.05
CA LYS A 214 -3.94 4.76 -23.01
C LYS A 214 -4.72 3.68 -22.27
N LEU A 215 -6.05 3.73 -22.40
CA LEU A 215 -6.96 2.75 -21.82
C LEU A 215 -7.13 1.55 -22.75
N LEU A 216 -6.83 0.36 -22.24
CA LEU A 216 -6.93 -0.93 -22.91
C LEU A 216 -7.97 -1.79 -22.15
N LEU A 217 -9.22 -1.33 -22.13
CA LEU A 217 -10.32 -1.96 -21.39
C LEU A 217 -10.87 -3.17 -22.15
N GLY A 218 -11.41 -4.16 -21.43
CA GLY A 218 -11.91 -5.40 -22.02
C GLY A 218 -10.81 -6.27 -22.63
N ASN A 219 -9.55 -6.08 -22.20
CA ASN A 219 -8.40 -6.80 -22.73
C ASN A 219 -7.67 -7.54 -21.60
N ARG A 220 -7.22 -8.75 -21.90
CA ARG A 220 -6.39 -9.56 -21.00
C ARG A 220 -4.99 -9.68 -21.54
N ILE A 221 -3.99 -9.68 -20.65
CA ILE A 221 -2.62 -10.03 -21.01
C ILE A 221 -2.57 -11.55 -21.17
N VAL A 222 -2.18 -12.03 -22.35
CA VAL A 222 -2.11 -13.47 -22.66
C VAL A 222 -0.68 -14.00 -22.63
N SER A 223 0.32 -13.16 -22.86
CA SER A 223 1.72 -13.54 -22.75
C SER A 223 2.62 -12.35 -22.45
N ILE A 224 3.69 -12.60 -21.71
CA ILE A 224 4.76 -11.65 -21.47
C ILE A 224 6.11 -12.29 -21.85
N LEU A 225 7.02 -11.47 -22.38
CA LEU A 225 8.42 -11.81 -22.55
C LEU A 225 9.26 -10.72 -21.89
N LYS A 226 9.96 -11.08 -20.82
CA LYS A 226 10.87 -10.18 -20.11
C LYS A 226 12.18 -10.05 -20.87
N GLU A 227 12.65 -8.83 -20.99
CA GLU A 227 13.94 -8.44 -21.56
C GLU A 227 14.66 -7.50 -20.58
N ASP A 228 15.97 -7.31 -20.75
CA ASP A 228 16.78 -6.50 -19.83
C ASP A 228 16.27 -5.06 -19.65
N ARG A 229 15.61 -4.49 -20.68
CA ARG A 229 15.14 -3.10 -20.69
C ARG A 229 13.62 -2.95 -20.73
N GLY A 230 12.88 -4.03 -20.55
CA GLY A 230 11.42 -3.97 -20.56
C GLY A 230 10.73 -5.31 -20.72
N ILE A 231 9.44 -5.26 -20.98
CA ILE A 231 8.56 -6.40 -21.10
C ILE A 231 7.79 -6.26 -22.40
N GLN A 232 7.93 -7.22 -23.31
CA GLN A 232 7.04 -7.35 -24.45
C GLN A 232 5.75 -8.02 -24.00
N LEU A 233 4.62 -7.40 -24.31
CA LEU A 233 3.29 -7.85 -23.92
C LEU A 233 2.50 -8.23 -25.15
N THR A 234 1.71 -9.30 -25.05
CA THR A 234 0.63 -9.59 -26.00
C THR A 234 -0.68 -9.61 -25.23
N LEU A 235 -1.66 -8.86 -25.71
CA LEU A 235 -3.03 -8.90 -25.23
C LEU A 235 -3.87 -9.86 -26.07
N GLU A 236 -5.02 -10.23 -25.53
CA GLU A 236 -6.09 -10.89 -26.26
C GLU A 236 -6.44 -10.11 -27.55
N GLY A 237 -6.73 -10.83 -28.63
CA GLY A 237 -6.90 -10.22 -29.96
C GLY A 237 -5.58 -9.87 -30.68
N GLY A 238 -4.41 -10.16 -30.10
CA GLY A 238 -3.12 -10.11 -30.77
C GLY A 238 -2.41 -8.74 -30.73
N ILE A 239 -2.91 -7.79 -29.92
CA ILE A 239 -2.27 -6.48 -29.73
C ILE A 239 -0.94 -6.68 -29.03
N LYS A 240 0.15 -6.15 -29.60
CA LYS A 240 1.51 -6.23 -29.05
C LYS A 240 2.08 -4.85 -28.75
N PHE A 241 2.73 -4.70 -27.61
CA PHE A 241 3.47 -3.49 -27.25
C PHE A 241 4.50 -3.80 -26.15
N SER A 242 5.40 -2.84 -25.90
CA SER A 242 6.41 -2.95 -24.83
C SER A 242 6.14 -1.93 -23.73
N ALA A 243 6.43 -2.33 -22.49
CA ALA A 243 6.47 -1.48 -21.31
C ALA A 243 7.78 -1.69 -20.56
N GLU A 244 8.23 -0.74 -19.76
CA GLU A 244 9.43 -0.89 -18.91
C GLU A 244 9.11 -1.71 -17.66
N ASN A 245 7.96 -1.41 -17.04
CA ASN A 245 7.47 -2.04 -15.82
C ASN A 245 5.96 -2.28 -15.91
N ILE A 246 5.49 -3.26 -15.14
CA ILE A 246 4.09 -3.57 -14.88
C ILE A 246 3.81 -3.30 -13.41
N PHE A 247 2.90 -2.37 -13.14
CA PHE A 247 2.35 -2.15 -11.80
C PHE A 247 0.96 -2.73 -11.71
N ILE A 248 0.72 -3.59 -10.72
CA ILE A 248 -0.55 -4.29 -10.56
C ILE A 248 -1.29 -3.74 -9.36
N SER A 249 -2.51 -3.27 -9.59
CA SER A 249 -3.51 -3.17 -8.53
C SER A 249 -4.34 -4.44 -8.53
N ALA A 250 -4.29 -5.18 -7.43
CA ALA A 250 -4.87 -6.50 -7.32
C ALA A 250 -5.71 -6.64 -6.05
N GLU A 251 -6.39 -7.79 -5.95
CA GLU A 251 -6.95 -8.27 -4.69
C GLU A 251 -5.91 -8.17 -3.57
N ARG A 252 -6.39 -7.90 -2.36
CA ARG A 252 -5.54 -7.77 -1.17
C ARG A 252 -5.66 -8.99 -0.29
N LEU A 253 -4.56 -9.38 0.32
CA LEU A 253 -4.49 -10.42 1.34
C LEU A 253 -4.22 -9.79 2.70
N GLY A 254 -4.81 -10.32 3.76
CA GLY A 254 -4.44 -9.97 5.13
C GLY A 254 -2.97 -10.28 5.39
N ARG A 255 -2.23 -9.35 6.01
CA ARG A 255 -0.82 -9.56 6.34
C ARG A 255 -0.70 -10.33 7.65
N THR A 256 -0.96 -11.64 7.57
CA THR A 256 -1.09 -12.54 8.73
C THR A 256 -0.01 -13.62 8.82
N GLN A 257 0.96 -13.60 7.90
CA GLN A 257 2.07 -14.54 7.87
C GLN A 257 2.96 -14.39 9.11
N ASP A 258 3.33 -15.52 9.71
CA ASP A 258 4.18 -15.65 10.88
C ASP A 258 3.74 -14.90 12.16
N LEU A 259 2.48 -14.48 12.26
CA LEU A 259 1.97 -13.74 13.42
C LEU A 259 1.64 -14.60 14.65
N GLY A 260 1.77 -15.93 14.58
CA GLY A 260 1.42 -16.82 15.70
C GLY A 260 -0.10 -16.99 15.90
N LEU A 261 -0.90 -16.68 14.88
CA LEU A 261 -2.36 -16.68 14.96
C LEU A 261 -2.94 -18.08 15.19
N ARG A 262 -2.36 -19.11 14.59
CA ARG A 262 -2.85 -20.49 14.73
C ARG A 262 -2.67 -20.98 16.16
N GLU A 263 -1.51 -20.72 16.74
CA GLU A 263 -1.17 -21.03 18.12
C GLU A 263 -2.05 -20.26 19.11
N ALA A 264 -2.48 -19.06 18.73
CA ALA A 264 -3.45 -18.24 19.46
C ALA A 264 -4.92 -18.61 19.19
N ASN A 265 -5.21 -19.67 18.41
CA ASN A 265 -6.55 -20.07 17.98
C ASN A 265 -7.36 -18.96 17.28
N VAL A 266 -6.68 -18.13 16.50
CA VAL A 266 -7.31 -17.09 15.67
C VAL A 266 -7.58 -17.62 14.27
N GLU A 267 -8.84 -17.55 13.84
CA GLU A 267 -9.28 -18.03 12.54
C GLU A 267 -9.03 -17.02 11.41
N LEU A 268 -8.74 -17.56 10.22
CA LEU A 268 -8.46 -16.78 9.01
C LEU A 268 -9.48 -17.10 7.90
N GLY A 269 -9.84 -16.08 7.13
CA GLY A 269 -10.66 -16.19 5.93
C GLY A 269 -9.88 -16.61 4.70
N SER A 270 -10.56 -16.70 3.56
CA SER A 270 -9.99 -17.20 2.30
C SER A 270 -8.91 -16.29 1.71
N ASN A 271 -8.88 -15.01 2.08
CA ASN A 271 -7.87 -14.04 1.67
C ASN A 271 -6.90 -13.73 2.83
N SER A 272 -6.77 -14.64 3.81
CA SER A 272 -5.90 -14.49 4.98
C SER A 272 -6.28 -13.31 5.90
N GLU A 273 -7.49 -12.78 5.77
CA GLU A 273 -8.10 -11.84 6.69
C GLU A 273 -8.40 -12.50 8.04
N ILE A 274 -8.25 -11.77 9.14
CA ILE A 274 -8.61 -12.26 10.47
C ILE A 274 -10.13 -12.22 10.61
N TRP A 275 -10.75 -13.32 11.02
CA TRP A 275 -12.16 -13.32 11.38
C TRP A 275 -12.39 -12.51 12.64
N VAL A 276 -13.38 -11.62 12.58
CA VAL A 276 -13.82 -10.80 13.71
C VAL A 276 -15.33 -10.94 13.86
N ASN A 277 -15.80 -10.84 15.09
CA ASN A 277 -17.23 -10.72 15.40
C ASN A 277 -17.67 -9.25 15.38
N GLU A 278 -18.99 -9.03 15.42
CA GLU A 278 -19.61 -7.72 15.62
C GLU A 278 -19.39 -7.16 17.03
#